data_AF-A0A4Y2URX9-F1
#
_entry.id   AF-A0A4Y2URX9-F1
#
_cell.length_a   1.000
_cell.length_b   1.000
_cell.length_c   1.000
_cell.angle_alpha   90.00
_cell.angle_beta   90.00
_cell.angle_gamma   90.00
#
_symmetry.space_group_name_H-M   'P 1'
#
loop_
_entity.id
_entity.type
_entity.pdbx_description
1 polymer ?
#
loop_
_entity_poly.entity_id
_entity_poly.type
_entity_poly.pdbx_seq_one_letter_code
_entity_poly.pdbx_strand_id
1 'polypeptide(L)'
;IGSPTALSDEDLLEELKAAAKVNGLYVPSGALWGGEDIRKMSDSGILQSLTVSMKKHPKSLKLEGYLKDKNAEVKDEAVVLYQGCVLDICALAPYNTNTMAAAAIAAPNLGFKGVTGCLVSDPK
;
A
#
# COMPACT_ATOMS: atom_id res chain seq x y z
N ILE A 1 10.04 -8.15 -8.34
CA ILE A 1 9.06 -8.61 -7.32
C ILE A 1 7.64 -8.52 -7.86
N GLY A 2 6.87 -9.61 -7.80
CA GLY A 2 5.48 -9.62 -8.29
C GLY A 2 4.43 -9.15 -7.27
N SER A 3 4.75 -9.19 -5.98
CA SER A 3 3.86 -8.77 -4.89
C SER A 3 4.58 -7.77 -3.97
N PRO A 4 4.44 -6.45 -4.22
CA PRO A 4 5.06 -5.43 -3.38
C PRO A 4 4.63 -5.48 -1.91
N THR A 5 3.46 -6.04 -1.60
CA THR A 5 2.99 -6.22 -0.21
C THR A 5 3.98 -7.03 0.64
N ALA A 6 4.73 -7.98 0.04
CA ALA A 6 5.75 -8.74 0.77
C ALA A 6 6.86 -7.85 1.35
N LEU A 7 7.11 -6.69 0.75
CA LEU A 7 8.12 -5.73 1.21
C LEU A 7 7.69 -4.93 2.45
N SER A 8 6.50 -5.19 2.98
CA SER A 8 6.09 -4.70 4.30
C SER A 8 6.79 -5.46 5.45
N ASP A 9 7.36 -6.63 5.16
CA ASP A 9 8.29 -7.32 6.06
C ASP A 9 9.64 -6.57 6.05
N GLU A 10 10.01 -5.99 7.20
CA GLU A 10 11.20 -5.16 7.33
C GLU A 10 12.49 -5.97 7.11
N ASP A 11 12.57 -7.20 7.64
CA ASP A 11 13.76 -8.04 7.50
C ASP A 11 13.98 -8.42 6.03
N LEU A 12 12.91 -8.86 5.35
CA LEU A 12 12.95 -9.16 3.92
C LEU A 12 13.33 -7.93 3.09
N LEU A 13 12.77 -6.76 3.40
CA LEU A 13 13.07 -5.54 2.68
C LEU A 13 14.54 -5.14 2.82
N GLU A 14 15.11 -5.24 4.02
CA GLU A 14 16.52 -4.90 4.26
C GLU A 14 17.48 -5.90 3.58
N GLU A 15 17.18 -7.20 3.63
CA GLU A 15 17.93 -8.23 2.89
C GLU A 15 17.94 -7.94 1.38
N LEU A 16 16.77 -7.62 0.82
CA LEU A 16 16.63 -7.31 -0.61
C LEU A 16 17.33 -6.00 -0.99
N LYS A 17 17.27 -4.96 -0.15
CA LYS A 17 18.02 -3.72 -0.35
C LYS A 17 19.53 -3.97 -0.36
N ALA A 18 20.02 -4.83 0.54
CA ALA A 18 21.43 -5.19 0.58
C ALA A 18 21.84 -5.93 -0.71
N ALA A 19 21.05 -6.91 -1.15
CA ALA A 19 21.29 -7.63 -2.40
C ALA A 19 21.21 -6.73 -3.65
N ALA A 20 20.36 -5.70 -3.63
CA ALA A 20 20.19 -4.74 -4.72
C ALA A 20 21.37 -3.76 -4.90
N LYS A 21 22.35 -3.74 -4.00
CA LYS A 21 23.59 -2.97 -4.18
C LYS A 21 24.51 -3.56 -5.26
N VAL A 22 24.38 -4.87 -5.51
CA VAL A 22 25.18 -5.62 -6.49
C VAL A 22 24.33 -6.24 -7.61
N ASN A 23 23.02 -6.38 -7.40
CA ASN A 23 22.06 -6.90 -8.37
C ASN A 23 20.96 -5.88 -8.69
N GLY A 24 20.22 -6.07 -9.80
CA GLY A 24 19.02 -5.29 -10.07
C GLY A 24 17.79 -5.85 -9.34
N LEU A 25 17.11 -5.02 -8.55
CA LEU A 25 15.79 -5.32 -7.97
C LEU A 25 14.73 -4.40 -8.57
N TYR A 26 13.78 -4.98 -9.30
CA TYR A 26 12.70 -4.23 -9.94
C TYR A 26 11.36 -4.48 -9.24
N VAL A 27 10.71 -3.39 -8.85
CA VAL A 27 9.32 -3.39 -8.36
C VAL A 27 8.47 -2.77 -9.47
N PRO A 28 7.59 -3.55 -10.13
CA PRO A 28 6.76 -3.03 -11.20
C PRO A 28 5.73 -2.06 -10.64
N SER A 29 5.47 -0.97 -11.35
CA SER A 29 4.49 0.04 -10.94
C SER A 29 3.06 -0.52 -10.83
N GLY A 30 2.71 -1.53 -11.65
CA GLY A 30 1.36 -2.08 -11.68
C GLY A 30 0.33 -0.97 -11.91
N ALA A 31 -0.66 -0.86 -11.02
CA ALA A 31 -1.67 0.19 -11.09
C ALA A 31 -1.21 1.58 -10.55
N LEU A 32 0.02 1.70 -10.06
CA LEU A 32 0.60 2.95 -9.54
C LEU A 32 1.25 3.79 -10.66
N TRP A 33 0.43 4.42 -11.50
CA TRP A 33 0.90 5.21 -12.64
C TRP A 33 1.75 6.44 -12.25
N GLY A 34 1.56 6.99 -11.04
CA GLY A 34 2.32 8.14 -10.51
C GLY A 34 3.57 7.80 -9.69
N GLY A 35 4.05 6.56 -9.73
CA GLY A 35 5.15 6.11 -8.87
C GLY A 35 6.47 6.87 -9.06
N GLU A 36 6.79 7.27 -10.30
CA GLU A 36 8.04 7.99 -10.60
C GLU A 36 8.01 9.43 -10.07
N ASP A 37 6.86 10.09 -10.09
CA ASP A 37 6.72 11.45 -9.54
C ASP A 37 6.82 11.43 -8.02
N ILE A 38 6.18 10.45 -7.36
CA ILE A 38 6.32 10.21 -5.91
C ILE A 38 7.80 10.05 -5.56
N ARG A 39 8.53 9.24 -6.33
CA ARG A 39 9.96 9.01 -6.11
C ARG A 39 10.80 10.26 -6.26
N LYS A 40 10.61 11.03 -7.33
CA LYS A 40 11.32 12.32 -7.51
C LYS A 40 11.04 13.30 -6.36
N MET A 41 9.79 13.36 -5.87
CA MET A 41 9.42 14.22 -4.75
C MET A 41 10.05 13.74 -3.43
N SER A 42 10.11 12.42 -3.21
CA SER A 42 10.78 11.82 -2.06
C SER A 42 12.30 12.09 -2.10
N ASP A 43 12.94 11.83 -3.23
CA ASP A 43 14.40 11.96 -3.40
C ASP A 43 14.86 13.43 -3.28
N SER A 44 14.00 14.38 -3.65
CA SER A 44 14.24 15.82 -3.45
C SER A 44 13.88 16.33 -2.05
N GLY A 45 13.33 15.48 -1.18
CA GLY A 45 12.95 15.82 0.18
C GLY A 45 11.70 16.70 0.31
N ILE A 46 10.95 16.92 -0.77
CA ILE A 46 9.75 17.77 -0.77
C ILE A 46 8.47 16.99 -0.43
N LEU A 47 8.48 15.66 -0.53
CA LEU A 47 7.32 14.82 -0.19
C LEU A 47 7.12 14.74 1.33
N GLN A 48 6.22 15.57 1.87
CA GLN A 48 5.96 15.62 3.32
C GLN A 48 4.96 14.54 3.79
N SER A 49 4.03 14.15 2.93
CA SER A 49 2.99 13.16 3.26
C SER A 49 2.47 12.51 1.99
N LEU A 50 2.08 11.25 2.08
CA LEU A 50 1.46 10.50 0.99
C LEU A 50 0.29 9.67 1.53
N THR A 51 -0.88 9.83 0.92
CA THR A 51 -2.05 8.99 1.18
C THR A 51 -2.45 8.27 -0.09
N VAL A 52 -2.58 6.95 -0.03
CA VAL A 52 -3.04 6.11 -1.13
C VAL A 52 -4.39 5.52 -0.75
N SER A 53 -5.43 5.95 -1.46
CA SER A 53 -6.79 5.47 -1.25
C SER A 53 -7.15 4.43 -2.30
N MET A 54 -7.63 3.27 -1.87
CA MET A 54 -8.24 2.27 -2.73
C MET A 54 -9.73 2.16 -2.41
N LYS A 55 -10.55 2.29 -3.44
CA LYS A 55 -12.00 2.13 -3.37
C LYS A 55 -12.40 0.91 -4.19
N LYS A 56 -13.15 -0.01 -3.59
CA LYS A 56 -13.67 -1.20 -4.26
C LYS A 56 -15.07 -1.54 -3.77
N HIS A 57 -15.81 -2.23 -4.63
CA HIS A 57 -17.07 -2.86 -4.24
C HIS A 57 -16.88 -3.84 -3.07
N PRO A 58 -17.78 -3.89 -2.06
CA PRO A 58 -17.66 -4.76 -0.89
C PRO A 58 -17.35 -6.22 -1.25
N LYS A 59 -17.97 -6.73 -2.31
CA LYS A 59 -17.78 -8.12 -2.82
C LYS A 59 -16.39 -8.39 -3.41
N SER A 60 -15.64 -7.37 -3.79
CA SER A 60 -14.31 -7.50 -4.41
C SER A 60 -13.17 -7.45 -3.38
N LEU A 61 -13.50 -7.21 -2.10
CA LEU A 61 -12.57 -7.09 -1.00
C LEU A 61 -12.40 -8.44 -0.30
N LYS A 62 -11.22 -9.04 -0.44
CA LYS A 62 -10.80 -10.23 0.34
C LYS A 62 -10.20 -9.76 1.67
N LEU A 63 -11.03 -9.73 2.71
CA LEU A 63 -10.69 -9.21 4.04
C LEU A 63 -10.94 -10.26 5.13
N GLU A 64 -10.22 -10.13 6.23
CA GLU A 64 -10.33 -10.98 7.41
C GLU A 64 -10.48 -10.14 8.69
N GLY A 65 -10.82 -10.80 9.80
CA GLY A 65 -11.00 -10.16 11.11
C GLY A 65 -12.00 -9.00 11.09
N TYR A 66 -11.70 -7.95 11.86
CA TYR A 66 -12.61 -6.81 12.04
C TYR A 66 -12.93 -6.05 10.74
N LEU A 67 -12.02 -6.07 9.75
CA LEU A 67 -12.27 -5.43 8.45
C LEU A 67 -13.33 -6.16 7.64
N LYS A 68 -13.40 -7.50 7.76
CA LYS A 68 -14.43 -8.31 7.14
C LYS A 68 -15.80 -7.99 7.74
N ASP A 69 -15.87 -7.93 9.07
CA ASP A 69 -17.11 -7.65 9.80
C ASP A 69 -17.63 -6.25 9.43
N LYS A 70 -16.75 -5.24 9.47
CA LYS A 70 -17.08 -3.88 9.05
C LYS A 70 -17.49 -3.79 7.57
N ASN A 71 -16.87 -4.57 6.68
CA ASN A 71 -17.25 -4.61 5.27
C ASN A 71 -18.62 -5.25 5.02
N ALA A 72 -19.03 -6.21 5.87
CA ALA A 72 -20.33 -6.87 5.76
C ALA A 72 -21.50 -5.95 6.11
N GLU A 73 -21.25 -4.88 6.89
CA GLU A 73 -22.24 -3.87 7.25
C GLU A 73 -22.48 -2.83 6.14
N VAL A 74 -21.63 -2.80 5.11
CA VAL A 74 -21.71 -1.83 4.00
C VAL A 74 -22.84 -2.21 3.06
N LYS A 75 -23.82 -1.30 2.90
CA LYS A 75 -25.02 -1.52 2.07
C LYS A 75 -25.13 -0.50 0.95
N ASP A 76 -25.33 0.77 1.30
CA ASP A 76 -25.78 1.79 0.35
C ASP A 76 -24.77 2.94 0.14
N GLU A 77 -23.87 3.14 1.11
CA GLU A 77 -22.91 4.24 1.12
C GLU A 77 -21.47 3.74 1.25
N ALA A 78 -20.54 4.54 0.74
CA ALA A 78 -19.11 4.25 0.84
C ALA A 78 -18.65 4.37 2.29
N VAL A 79 -17.99 3.32 2.80
CA VAL A 79 -17.46 3.27 4.17
C VAL A 79 -15.94 3.12 4.13
N VAL A 80 -15.24 3.98 4.87
CA VAL A 80 -13.80 3.83 5.13
C VAL A 80 -13.62 2.66 6.10
N LEU A 81 -13.12 1.54 5.60
CA LEU A 81 -12.85 0.36 6.42
C LEU A 81 -11.60 0.58 7.27
N TYR A 82 -10.57 1.16 6.67
CA TYR A 82 -9.27 1.40 7.28
C TYR A 82 -8.69 2.74 6.81
N GLN A 83 -8.06 3.47 7.72
CA GLN A 83 -7.17 4.57 7.42
C GLN A 83 -6.04 4.62 8.45
N GLY A 84 -4.80 4.48 8.00
CA GLY A 84 -3.63 4.37 8.85
C GLY A 84 -2.37 4.06 8.04
N CYS A 85 -1.29 3.63 8.67
CA CYS A 85 -0.04 3.36 7.95
C CYS A 85 -0.17 2.19 6.96
N VAL A 86 0.65 2.19 5.90
CA VAL A 86 0.64 1.12 4.89
C VAL A 86 1.15 -0.21 5.47
N LEU A 87 2.06 -0.16 6.44
CA LEU A 87 2.59 -1.34 7.13
C LEU A 87 1.44 -2.23 7.68
N ASP A 88 0.53 -1.65 8.46
CA ASP A 88 -0.53 -2.42 9.13
C ASP A 88 -1.56 -2.95 8.12
N ILE A 89 -1.97 -2.15 7.13
CA ILE A 89 -2.97 -2.60 6.15
C ILE A 89 -2.42 -3.70 5.24
N CYS A 90 -1.12 -3.73 4.98
CA CYS A 90 -0.48 -4.84 4.27
C CYS A 90 -0.64 -6.17 5.00
N ALA A 91 -0.59 -6.17 6.34
CA ALA A 91 -0.87 -7.36 7.15
C ALA A 91 -2.37 -7.69 7.21
N LEU A 92 -3.22 -6.68 7.32
CA LEU A 92 -4.67 -6.86 7.48
C LEU A 92 -5.42 -7.20 6.18
N ALA A 93 -4.90 -6.77 5.02
CA ALA A 93 -5.56 -6.92 3.72
C ALA A 93 -4.57 -7.23 2.57
N PRO A 94 -3.73 -8.28 2.69
CA PRO A 94 -2.57 -8.49 1.81
C PRO A 94 -2.90 -8.63 0.32
N TYR A 95 -4.11 -9.09 -0.02
CA TYR A 95 -4.56 -9.25 -1.41
C TYR A 95 -4.99 -7.93 -2.09
N ASN A 96 -5.00 -6.82 -1.35
CA ASN A 96 -5.55 -5.54 -1.78
C ASN A 96 -4.53 -4.40 -1.77
N THR A 97 -3.32 -4.62 -1.25
CA THR A 97 -2.40 -3.55 -0.87
C THR A 97 -1.18 -3.39 -1.76
N ASN A 98 -1.06 -4.15 -2.86
CA ASN A 98 0.12 -4.08 -3.73
C ASN A 98 0.41 -2.66 -4.25
N THR A 99 -0.62 -1.89 -4.62
CA THR A 99 -0.46 -0.49 -5.05
C THR A 99 -0.01 0.42 -3.90
N MET A 100 -0.53 0.21 -2.69
CA MET A 100 -0.13 0.98 -1.50
C MET A 100 1.32 0.67 -1.12
N ALA A 101 1.70 -0.60 -1.13
CA ALA A 101 3.07 -1.03 -0.87
C ALA A 101 4.05 -0.53 -1.94
N ALA A 102 3.66 -0.55 -3.21
CA ALA A 102 4.47 0.05 -4.28
C ALA A 102 4.67 1.55 -4.06
N ALA A 103 3.67 2.27 -3.55
CA ALA A 103 3.78 3.68 -3.25
C ALA A 103 4.69 3.95 -2.04
N ALA A 104 4.66 3.08 -1.03
CA ALA A 104 5.59 3.13 0.10
C ALA A 104 7.05 2.91 -0.34
N ILE A 105 7.29 2.00 -1.28
CA ILE A 105 8.62 1.81 -1.90
C ILE A 105 9.02 3.01 -2.75
N ALA A 106 8.07 3.61 -3.48
CA ALA A 106 8.32 4.80 -4.28
C ALA A 106 8.57 6.06 -3.44
N ALA A 107 8.18 6.08 -2.17
CA ALA A 107 8.41 7.18 -1.24
C ALA A 107 9.43 6.80 -0.14
N PRO A 108 10.72 6.54 -0.46
CA PRO A 108 11.69 6.04 0.51
C PRO A 108 11.88 6.93 1.74
N ASN A 109 11.60 8.23 1.65
CA ASN A 109 11.67 9.15 2.80
C ASN A 109 10.53 8.93 3.82
N LEU A 110 9.38 8.38 3.39
CA LEU A 110 8.23 8.05 4.23
C LEU A 110 8.18 6.56 4.58
N GLY A 111 8.43 5.68 3.61
CA GLY A 111 8.37 4.24 3.75
C GLY A 111 6.98 3.71 4.17
N PHE A 112 6.92 2.44 4.58
CA PHE A 112 5.66 1.77 4.95
C PHE A 112 4.96 2.38 6.17
N LYS A 113 5.74 2.93 7.12
CA LYS A 113 5.22 3.57 8.34
C LYS A 113 4.71 4.99 8.10
N GLY A 114 5.33 5.74 7.16
CA GLY A 114 4.98 7.13 6.89
C GLY A 114 3.92 7.32 5.80
N VAL A 115 3.76 6.36 4.89
CA VAL A 115 2.66 6.41 3.90
C VAL A 115 1.36 5.96 4.55
N THR A 116 0.28 6.72 4.31
CA THR A 116 -1.06 6.39 4.77
C THR A 116 -1.82 5.59 3.71
N GLY A 117 -2.28 4.40 4.06
CA GLY A 117 -3.24 3.62 3.29
C GLY A 117 -4.68 3.93 3.72
N CYS A 118 -5.57 4.13 2.76
CA CYS A 118 -7.00 4.25 3.00
C CYS A 118 -7.75 3.21 2.18
N LEU A 119 -8.49 2.32 2.86
CA LEU A 119 -9.31 1.30 2.21
C LEU A 119 -10.78 1.66 2.36
N VAL A 120 -11.44 1.84 1.23
CA VAL A 120 -12.86 2.22 1.14
C VAL A 120 -13.64 1.08 0.48
N SER A 121 -14.71 0.67 1.15
CA SER A 121 -15.73 -0.20 0.58
C SER A 121 -16.85 0.66 0.04
N ASP A 122 -17.10 0.61 -1.27
CA ASP A 122 -18.09 1.44 -1.95
C ASP A 122 -19.04 0.56 -2.78
N PRO A 123 -20.33 0.44 -2.42
CA PRO A 123 -21.28 -0.41 -3.12
C PRO A 123 -21.71 0.13 -4.51
N LYS A 124 -21.24 1.31 -4.92
CA LYS A 124 -21.58 1.96 -6.20
C LYS A 124 -20.53 1.74 -7.28
#